data_AF-A0A8H5N0H6-F1
#
_entry.id   AF-A0A8H5N0H6-F1
#
_cell.length_a   1.000
_cell.length_b   1.000
_cell.length_c   1.000
_cell.angle_alpha   90.00
_cell.angle_beta   90.00
_cell.angle_gamma   90.00
#
_symmetry.space_group_name_H-M   'P 1'
#
loop_
_entity.id
_entity.type
_entity.pdbx_description
1 polymer ?
#
loop_
_entity_poly.entity_id
_entity_poly.type
_entity_poly.pdbx_seq_one_letter_code
_entity_poly.pdbx_strand_id
1 'polypeptide(L)'
;MSSKAEIQTQIAILRHQMEELEKEINYCAPYKEYVKEQMAIQKLIINNSGDEAIRNVAWMDYEFHCGKLEEALKKEREREERMRELRDAERTLSMSLESAE
;
A
#
# COMPACT_ATOMS: atom_id res chain seq x y z
N MET A 1 34.59 8.18 5.50
CA MET A 1 33.75 8.08 6.70
C MET A 1 32.81 9.27 6.66
N SER A 2 31.50 9.07 6.60
CA SER A 2 30.56 10.19 6.72
C SER A 2 30.68 10.83 8.09
N SER A 3 30.52 12.14 8.16
CA SER A 3 30.55 12.85 9.43
C SER A 3 29.30 12.54 10.27
N LYS A 4 29.40 12.70 11.58
CA LYS A 4 28.26 12.55 12.51
C LYS A 4 27.05 13.39 12.09
N ALA A 5 27.29 14.63 11.65
CA ALA A 5 26.25 15.53 11.17
C ALA A 5 25.58 15.01 9.87
N GLU A 6 26.37 14.48 8.93
CA GLU A 6 25.84 13.88 7.70
C GLU A 6 24.95 12.66 7.99
N ILE A 7 25.36 11.79 8.92
CA ILE A 7 24.58 10.61 9.31
C ILE A 7 23.25 11.04 9.95
N GLN A 8 23.27 12.05 10.82
CA GLN A 8 22.04 12.60 11.43
C GLN A 8 21.09 13.20 10.37
N THR A 9 21.63 13.93 9.39
CA THR A 9 20.82 14.45 8.27
C THR A 9 20.20 13.32 7.45
N GLN A 10 20.96 12.27 7.13
CA GLN A 10 20.44 11.11 6.38
C GLN A 10 19.33 10.38 7.15
N ILE A 11 19.48 10.19 8.47
CA ILE A 11 18.42 9.61 9.32
C ILE A 11 17.15 10.47 9.29
N ALA A 12 17.27 11.79 9.39
CA ALA A 12 16.12 12.68 9.32
C ALA A 12 15.40 12.61 7.97
N ILE A 13 16.15 12.50 6.86
CA ILE A 13 15.58 12.31 5.52
C ILE A 13 14.82 10.97 5.44
N LEU A 14 15.41 9.88 5.93
CA LEU A 14 14.74 8.57 5.94
C LEU A 14 13.44 8.61 6.73
N ARG A 15 13.45 9.19 7.93
CA ARG A 15 12.23 9.34 8.76
C ARG A 15 11.14 10.14 8.06
N HIS A 16 11.51 11.22 7.37
CA HIS A 16 10.54 11.98 6.60
C HIS A 16 9.95 11.15 5.44
N GLN A 17 10.77 10.38 4.72
CA GLN A 17 10.28 9.47 3.68
C GLN A 17 9.35 8.38 4.25
N MET A 18 9.65 7.88 5.45
CA MET A 18 8.81 6.93 6.17
C MET A 18 7.44 7.52 6.52
N GLU A 19 7.40 8.75 7.02
CA GLU A 19 6.15 9.45 7.35
C GLU A 19 5.27 9.67 6.12
N GLU A 20 5.85 10.10 4.99
CA GLU A 20 5.10 10.27 3.74
C GLU A 20 4.55 8.94 3.22
N LEU A 21 5.36 7.87 3.30
CA LEU A 21 4.94 6.53 2.89
C LEU A 21 3.81 5.98 3.78
N GLU A 22 3.87 6.22 5.09
CA GLU A 22 2.80 5.86 6.03
C GLU A 22 1.49 6.58 5.70
N LYS A 23 1.54 7.87 5.31
CA LYS A 23 0.35 8.60 4.84
C LYS A 23 -0.24 7.97 3.58
N GLU A 24 0.60 7.58 2.62
CA GLU A 24 0.13 6.92 1.39
C GLU A 24 -0.55 5.57 1.67
N ILE A 25 0.03 4.76 2.55
CA ILE A 25 -0.55 3.47 2.96
C ILE A 25 -1.94 3.70 3.59
N ASN A 26 -2.03 4.66 4.52
CA ASN A 26 -3.27 4.96 5.22
C ASN A 26 -4.35 5.53 4.27
N TYR A 27 -3.96 6.36 3.30
CA TYR A 27 -4.88 6.92 2.32
C TYR A 27 -5.50 5.86 1.40
N CYS A 28 -4.82 4.74 1.18
CA CYS A 28 -5.32 3.66 0.33
C CYS A 28 -6.35 2.75 1.02
N ALA A 29 -6.45 2.79 2.36
CA ALA A 29 -7.36 1.90 3.10
C ALA A 29 -8.85 2.12 2.74
N PRO A 30 -9.40 3.35 2.71
CA PRO A 30 -10.80 3.57 2.34
C PRO A 30 -11.13 3.12 0.91
N TYR A 31 -10.20 3.29 -0.03
CA TYR A 31 -10.39 2.88 -1.42
C TYR A 31 -10.54 1.35 -1.54
N LYS A 32 -9.74 0.57 -0.79
CA LYS A 32 -9.86 -0.89 -0.78
C LYS A 32 -11.22 -1.35 -0.24
N GLU A 33 -11.71 -0.73 0.83
CA GLU A 33 -13.02 -1.07 1.39
C GLU A 33 -14.15 -0.74 0.40
N TYR A 34 -14.10 0.42 -0.25
CA TYR A 34 -15.04 0.76 -1.32
C TYR A 34 -15.07 -0.29 -2.44
N VAL A 35 -13.91 -0.74 -2.92
CA VAL A 35 -13.84 -1.78 -3.97
C VAL A 35 -14.46 -3.10 -3.49
N LYS A 36 -14.21 -3.51 -2.26
CA LYS A 36 -14.82 -4.72 -1.68
C LYS A 36 -16.34 -4.61 -1.57
N GLU A 37 -16.86 -3.45 -1.19
CA GLU A 37 -18.30 -3.19 -1.14
C GLU A 37 -18.94 -3.33 -2.54
N GLN A 38 -18.34 -2.73 -3.57
CA GLN A 38 -18.80 -2.88 -4.95
C GLN A 38 -18.81 -4.35 -5.38
N MET A 39 -17.73 -5.08 -5.09
CA MET A 39 -17.66 -6.52 -5.37
C MET A 39 -18.76 -7.32 -4.68
N ALA A 40 -19.10 -6.98 -3.43
CA ALA A 40 -20.18 -7.64 -2.70
C ALA A 40 -21.55 -7.38 -3.34
N ILE A 41 -21.80 -6.14 -3.77
CA ILE A 41 -23.03 -5.77 -4.50
C ILE A 41 -23.16 -6.58 -5.78
N GLN A 42 -22.09 -6.66 -6.59
CA GLN A 42 -22.14 -7.41 -7.85
C GLN A 42 -22.35 -8.90 -7.63
N LYS A 43 -21.69 -9.51 -6.63
CA LYS A 43 -21.95 -10.91 -6.23
C LYS A 43 -23.41 -11.17 -5.87
N LEU A 44 -24.07 -10.23 -5.18
CA LEU A 44 -25.49 -10.36 -4.86
C LEU A 44 -26.34 -10.36 -6.13
N ILE A 45 -26.03 -9.52 -7.12
CA ILE A 45 -26.76 -9.47 -8.39
C ILE A 45 -26.55 -10.77 -9.18
N ILE A 46 -25.30 -11.24 -9.29
CA ILE A 46 -24.95 -12.49 -9.97
C ILE A 46 -25.74 -13.67 -9.40
N ASN A 47 -25.82 -13.78 -8.07
CA ASN A 47 -26.43 -14.93 -7.39
C ASN A 47 -27.96 -14.89 -7.36
N ASN A 48 -28.58 -13.71 -7.44
CA ASN A 48 -30.03 -13.56 -7.26
C ASN A 48 -30.80 -13.18 -8.53
N SER A 49 -30.11 -12.79 -9.62
CA SER A 49 -30.78 -12.48 -10.88
C SER A 49 -31.13 -13.75 -11.66
N GLY A 50 -32.41 -13.90 -12.02
CA GLY A 50 -32.86 -14.92 -12.97
C GLY A 50 -32.49 -14.59 -14.43
N ASP A 51 -32.27 -13.31 -14.74
CA ASP A 51 -31.91 -12.82 -16.07
C ASP A 51 -30.40 -13.00 -16.33
N GLU A 52 -30.07 -13.70 -17.40
CA GLU A 52 -28.70 -14.01 -17.80
C GLU A 52 -27.92 -12.79 -18.29
N ALA A 53 -28.55 -11.86 -18.99
CA ALA A 53 -27.89 -10.64 -19.45
C ALA A 53 -27.47 -9.76 -18.26
N ILE A 54 -28.34 -9.65 -17.25
CA ILE A 54 -28.04 -8.93 -16.00
C ILE A 54 -26.89 -9.61 -15.25
N ARG A 55 -26.88 -10.95 -15.15
CA ARG A 55 -25.77 -11.67 -14.52
C ARG A 55 -24.44 -11.44 -15.24
N ASN A 56 -24.45 -11.44 -16.58
CA ASN A 56 -23.23 -11.23 -17.37
C ASN A 56 -22.64 -9.83 -17.17
N VAL A 57 -23.49 -8.79 -17.14
CA VAL A 57 -23.04 -7.42 -16.84
C VAL A 57 -22.46 -7.34 -15.43
N ALA A 58 -23.16 -7.89 -14.44
CA ALA A 58 -22.68 -7.90 -13.05
C ALA A 58 -21.37 -8.70 -12.89
N TRP A 59 -21.18 -9.77 -13.68
CA TRP A 59 -19.93 -10.52 -13.72
C TRP A 59 -18.77 -9.68 -14.27
N MET A 60 -18.98 -8.96 -15.36
CA MET A 60 -17.97 -8.05 -15.92
C MET A 60 -17.58 -6.95 -14.92
N ASP A 61 -18.55 -6.33 -14.25
CA ASP A 61 -18.29 -5.31 -13.23
C ASP A 61 -17.55 -5.91 -12.03
N TYR A 62 -17.92 -7.13 -11.61
CA TYR A 62 -17.22 -7.86 -10.56
C TYR A 62 -15.75 -8.12 -10.90
N GLU A 63 -15.47 -8.61 -12.11
CA GLU A 63 -14.10 -8.85 -12.59
C GLU A 63 -13.29 -7.55 -12.69
N PHE A 64 -13.91 -6.46 -13.16
CA PHE A 64 -13.29 -5.14 -13.17
C PHE A 64 -12.85 -4.71 -11.77
N HIS A 65 -13.72 -4.85 -10.78
CA HIS A 65 -13.38 -4.51 -9.39
C HIS A 65 -12.34 -5.47 -8.78
N CYS A 66 -12.33 -6.76 -9.15
CA CYS A 66 -11.25 -7.68 -8.76
C CYS A 66 -9.89 -7.16 -9.25
N GLY A 67 -9.79 -6.76 -10.52
CA GLY A 67 -8.55 -6.20 -11.07
C GLY A 67 -8.10 -4.93 -10.34
N LYS A 68 -9.04 -4.05 -9.96
CA LYS A 68 -8.72 -2.86 -9.14
C LYS A 68 -8.21 -3.21 -7.75
N LEU A 69 -8.79 -4.22 -7.12
CA LEU A 69 -8.34 -4.68 -5.81
C LEU A 69 -6.94 -5.31 -5.90
N GLU A 70 -6.67 -6.13 -6.91
CA GLU A 70 -5.35 -6.72 -7.13
C GLU A 70 -4.27 -5.66 -7.35
N GLU A 71 -4.57 -4.63 -8.15
CA GLU A 71 -3.66 -3.50 -8.38
C GLU A 71 -3.36 -2.75 -7.06
N ALA A 72 -4.39 -2.49 -6.26
CA ALA A 72 -4.25 -1.81 -4.98
C ALA A 72 -3.40 -2.64 -3.99
N LEU A 73 -3.65 -3.95 -3.89
CA LEU A 73 -2.89 -4.87 -3.04
C LEU A 73 -1.44 -5.01 -3.50
N LYS A 74 -1.18 -4.98 -4.81
CA LYS A 74 0.18 -4.98 -5.34
C LYS A 74 0.94 -3.73 -4.89
N LYS A 75 0.35 -2.55 -5.09
CA LYS A 75 0.96 -1.27 -4.65
C LYS A 75 1.16 -1.22 -3.14
N GLU A 76 0.23 -1.75 -2.36
CA GLU A 76 0.38 -1.85 -0.90
C GLU A 76 1.59 -2.69 -0.51
N ARG A 77 1.77 -3.87 -1.11
CA ARG A 77 2.96 -4.71 -0.87
C ARG A 77 4.26 -3.99 -1.23
N GLU A 78 4.28 -3.28 -2.36
CA GLU A 78 5.46 -2.48 -2.78
C GLU A 78 5.77 -1.39 -1.74
N ARG A 79 4.76 -0.72 -1.18
CA ARG A 79 4.94 0.27 -0.10
C ARG A 79 5.42 -0.36 1.20
N GLU A 80 4.87 -1.51 1.60
CA GLU A 80 5.33 -2.24 2.80
C GLU A 80 6.78 -2.71 2.66
N GLU A 81 7.17 -3.18 1.48
CA GLU A 81 8.56 -3.52 1.17
C GLU A 81 9.47 -2.30 1.30
N ARG A 82 9.09 -1.19 0.66
CA ARG A 82 9.83 0.06 0.76
C ARG A 82 9.95 0.57 2.20
N MET A 83 8.88 0.42 2.99
CA MET A 83 8.84 0.77 4.41
C MET A 83 9.84 -0.05 5.23
N ARG A 84 10.00 -1.34 4.91
CA ARG A 84 11.02 -2.21 5.53
C ARG A 84 12.43 -1.77 5.16
N GLU A 85 12.68 -1.51 3.87
CA GLU A 85 13.99 -1.02 3.41
C GLU A 85 14.42 0.28 4.11
N LEU A 86 13.49 1.23 4.26
CA LEU A 86 13.76 2.49 4.95
C LEU A 86 14.11 2.28 6.43
N ARG A 87 13.39 1.38 7.12
CA ARG A 87 13.68 1.01 8.53
C ARG A 87 15.03 0.34 8.69
N ASP A 88 15.39 -0.56 7.77
CA ASP A 88 16.69 -1.24 7.81
C ASP A 88 17.84 -0.27 7.50
N ALA A 89 17.64 0.67 6.57
CA ALA A 89 18.58 1.75 6.30
C ALA A 89 18.75 2.68 7.51
N GLU A 90 17.65 3.09 8.16
CA GLU A 90 17.69 3.92 9.37
C GLU A 90 18.44 3.21 10.50
N ARG A 91 18.20 1.91 10.71
CA ARG A 91 18.91 1.11 11.72
C ARG A 91 20.41 1.06 11.45
N THR A 92 20.80 0.83 10.19
CA THR A 92 22.20 0.77 9.77
C THR A 92 22.92 2.10 10.00
N LEU A 93 22.27 3.21 9.64
CA LEU A 93 22.82 4.55 9.89
C LEU A 93 22.88 4.86 11.39
N SER A 94 21.90 4.43 12.17
CA SER A 94 21.89 4.65 13.62
C SER A 94 23.05 3.93 14.30
N MET A 95 23.34 2.67 13.94
CA MET A 95 24.52 1.95 14.42
C MET A 95 25.83 2.63 14.01
N SER A 96 25.88 3.18 12.78
CA SER A 96 27.03 3.94 12.29
C SER A 96 27.23 5.25 13.05
N LEU A 97 26.13 5.91 13.47
CA LEU A 97 26.14 7.13 14.27
C LEU A 97 26.68 6.87 15.68
N GLU A 98 26.28 5.75 16.30
CA GLU A 98 26.79 5.32 17.61
C GLU A 98 28.29 5.02 17.58
N SER A 99 28.79 4.56 16.43
CA SER A 99 30.20 4.24 16.21
C SER A 99 31.03 5.43 15.72
N ALA A 100 30.39 6.57 15.41
CA ALA A 100 31.05 7.79 14.96
C ALA A 100 31.39 8.68 16.17
N GLU A 101 32.65 8.60 16.61
CA GLU A 101 33.25 9.47 17.64
C GLU A 101 33.18 10.96 17.25
#